data_AF-A0A7X0PJA1-F1
#
_entry.id   AF-A0A7X0PJA1-F1
#
_cell.length_a   1.000
_cell.length_b   1.000
_cell.length_c   1.000
_cell.angle_alpha   90.00
_cell.angle_beta   90.00
_cell.angle_gamma   90.00
#
_symmetry.space_group_name_H-M   'P 1'
#
loop_
_entity.id
_entity.type
_entity.pdbx_description
1 polymer ?
#
loop_
_entity_poly.entity_id
_entity_poly.type
_entity_poly.pdbx_seq_one_letter_code
_entity_poly.pdbx_strand_id
1 'polypeptide(L)' 'MATQHRLLKEFFMPYLDIRNKVEGYGVSIIKAGAKLVGHDAGPVRAPLTDLKPAEMEQLKALIDKLGPQ' A
#
# COMPACT_ATOMS: atom_id res chain seq x y z
N MET A 1 19.24 15.33 0.95
CA MET A 1 17.86 15.37 1.51
C MET A 1 16.73 15.48 0.47
N ALA A 2 16.97 15.94 -0.77
CA ALA A 2 15.89 16.13 -1.76
C ALA A 2 15.10 14.85 -2.11
N THR A 3 15.78 13.72 -2.32
CA THR A 3 15.13 12.44 -2.63
C THR A 3 14.22 11.95 -1.51
N GLN A 4 14.65 12.06 -0.25
CA GLN A 4 13.86 11.65 0.92
C GLN A 4 12.58 12.47 1.03
N HIS A 5 12.67 13.80 0.92
CA HIS A 5 11.50 14.68 0.99
C HIS A 5 10.52 14.39 -0.15
N ARG A 6 11.03 14.12 -1.35
CA ARG A 6 10.20 13.71 -2.49
C ARG A 6 9.47 12.40 -2.21
N LEU A 7 10.18 11.36 -1.77
CA LEU A 7 9.55 10.06 -1.47
C LEU A 7 8.54 10.14 -0.34
N LEU A 8 8.86 10.90 0.72
CA LEU A 8 7.92 11.13 1.81
C LEU A 8 6.64 11.77 1.28
N LYS A 9 6.77 12.88 0.53
CA LYS A 9 5.61 13.62 0.03
C LYS A 9 4.82 12.88 -1.04
N GLU A 10 5.48 12.22 -1.98
CA GLU A 10 4.85 11.69 -3.19
C GLU A 10 4.41 10.24 -3.07
N PHE A 11 5.00 9.48 -2.14
CA PHE A 11 4.68 8.06 -1.94
C PHE A 11 4.23 7.77 -0.51
N PHE A 12 5.07 8.03 0.50
CA PHE A 12 4.79 7.57 1.86
C PHE A 12 3.61 8.28 2.53
N MET A 13 3.45 9.60 2.37
CA MET A 13 2.29 10.29 2.95
C MET A 13 0.97 9.81 2.31
N PRO A 14 0.82 9.77 0.96
CA PRO A 14 -0.37 9.16 0.35
C PRO A 14 -0.59 7.69 0.70
N TYR A 15 0.49 6.92 0.85
CA TYR A 15 0.41 5.52 1.28
C TYR A 15 -0.10 5.40 2.72
N LEU A 16 0.34 6.28 3.63
CA LEU A 16 -0.14 6.32 5.00
C LEU A 16 -1.62 6.70 5.06
N ASP A 17 -2.11 7.56 4.16
CA ASP A 17 -3.53 7.90 4.07
C ASP A 17 -4.41 6.67 3.78
N ILE A 18 -3.90 5.69 3.02
CA ILE A 18 -4.59 4.41 2.80
C ILE A 18 -4.46 3.51 4.03
N ARG A 19 -3.21 3.34 4.52
CA ARG A 19 -2.89 2.46 5.66
C ARG A 19 -3.68 2.81 6.91
N ASN A 20 -3.96 4.09 7.14
CA ASN A 20 -4.59 4.56 8.37
C ASN A 20 -6.13 4.53 8.33
N LYS A 21 -6.76 4.12 7.21
CA LYS A 21 -8.24 4.06 7.09
C LYS A 21 -8.88 3.01 8.00
N VAL A 22 -8.18 1.90 8.24
CA VAL A 22 -8.70 0.77 9.00
C VAL A 22 -7.60 0.25 9.92
N GLU A 23 -7.96 0.01 11.17
CA GLU A 23 -7.05 -0.60 12.13
C GLU A 23 -6.68 -2.03 11.68
N GLY A 24 -5.39 -2.36 11.68
CA GLY A 24 -4.88 -3.62 11.15
C GLY A 24 -4.37 -3.57 9.71
N TYR A 25 -4.61 -2.47 8.97
CA TYR A 25 -4.06 -2.31 7.61
C TYR A 25 -2.55 -2.26 7.54
N GLY A 26 -1.85 -2.10 8.66
CA GLY A 26 -0.39 -2.15 8.70
C GLY A 26 0.23 -3.40 8.05
N VAL A 27 -0.45 -4.55 8.12
CA VAL A 27 0.00 -5.79 7.47
C VAL A 27 -0.73 -6.05 6.15
N SER A 28 -2.05 -5.83 6.08
CA SER A 28 -2.80 -6.15 4.86
C SER A 28 -2.42 -5.26 3.68
N ILE A 29 -2.04 -4.00 3.90
CA ILE A 29 -1.58 -3.13 2.82
C ILE A 29 -0.26 -3.61 2.19
N ILE A 30 0.61 -4.24 2.99
CA ILE A 30 1.88 -4.79 2.52
C ILE A 30 1.61 -6.01 1.63
N LYS A 31 0.72 -6.91 2.07
CA LYS A 31 0.29 -8.06 1.27
C LYS A 31 -0.43 -7.65 -0.02
N ALA A 32 -1.28 -6.63 0.07
CA ALA A 32 -1.91 -6.02 -1.10
C ALA A 32 -0.88 -5.49 -2.10
N GLY A 33 0.12 -4.74 -1.61
CA GLY A 33 1.24 -4.27 -2.43
C GLY A 33 2.00 -5.42 -3.08
N ALA A 34 2.37 -6.44 -2.30
CA ALA A 34 3.07 -7.62 -2.80
C ALA A 34 2.27 -8.32 -3.93
N LYS A 35 0.96 -8.49 -3.75
CA LYS A 35 0.07 -9.02 -4.78
C LYS A 35 0.05 -8.15 -6.05
N LEU A 36 -0.05 -6.83 -5.91
CA LEU A 36 -0.09 -5.90 -7.04
C LEU A 36 1.20 -5.92 -7.87
N VAL A 37 2.35 -6.23 -7.25
CA VAL A 37 3.65 -6.36 -7.93
C VAL A 37 3.97 -7.80 -8.37
N GLY A 38 3.02 -8.73 -8.27
CA GLY A 38 3.19 -10.11 -8.77
C GLY A 38 3.74 -11.13 -7.76
N HIS A 39 3.82 -10.77 -6.48
CA HIS A 39 4.27 -11.63 -5.38
C HIS A 39 3.13 -11.90 -4.39
N ASP A 40 2.05 -12.55 -4.85
CA ASP A 40 0.88 -12.83 -4.00
C ASP A 40 1.24 -13.73 -2.81
N ALA A 41 0.95 -13.24 -1.59
CA ALA A 41 1.22 -13.91 -0.32
C ALA A 41 -0.06 -14.45 0.35
N GLY A 42 -1.16 -14.54 -0.41
CA GLY A 42 -2.48 -14.97 0.07
C GLY A 42 -3.14 -13.98 1.04
N PRO A 43 -4.40 -14.26 1.44
CA PRO A 43 -5.18 -13.34 2.27
C PRO A 43 -4.57 -13.17 3.67
N VAL A 44 -5.01 -12.13 4.38
CA VAL A 44 -4.73 -12.03 5.82
C VAL A 44 -5.59 -13.01 6.62
N ARG A 45 -5.14 -13.32 7.85
CA ARG A 45 -5.92 -14.10 8.82
C ARG A 45 -6.67 -13.15 9.76
N ALA A 46 -7.82 -13.57 10.25
CA ALA A 46 -8.53 -12.88 11.33
C ALA A 46 -7.59 -12.63 12.53
N PRO A 47 -7.68 -11.48 13.22
CA PRO A 47 -8.72 -10.45 13.10
C PRO A 47 -8.45 -9.38 12.03
N LEU A 48 -7.41 -9.53 11.20
CA LEU A 48 -7.10 -8.55 10.16
C LEU A 48 -8.06 -8.69 8.98
N THR A 49 -8.21 -7.60 8.23
CA THR A 49 -9.02 -7.53 7.01
C THR A 49 -8.17 -7.10 5.81
N ASP A 50 -8.47 -7.66 4.65
CA ASP A 50 -7.85 -7.25 3.39
C ASP A 50 -8.34 -5.85 2.98
N LEU A 51 -7.57 -5.18 2.12
CA LEU A 51 -7.95 -3.89 1.56
C LEU A 51 -9.24 -4.01 0.74
N LYS A 52 -10.07 -2.97 0.78
CA LYS A 52 -11.25 -2.88 -0.09
C LYS A 52 -10.81 -2.68 -1.54
N PRO A 53 -11.63 -3.08 -2.54
CA PRO A 53 -11.28 -2.93 -3.96
C PRO A 53 -10.84 -1.50 -4.35
N ALA A 54 -11.55 -0.47 -3.87
CA ALA A 54 -11.18 0.92 -4.14
C ALA A 54 -9.82 1.33 -3.53
N GLU A 55 -9.44 0.73 -2.39
CA GLU A 55 -8.16 1.00 -1.73
C GLU A 55 -7.02 0.24 -2.43
N MET A 56 -7.30 -0.93 -3.01
CA MET A 56 -6.38 -1.64 -3.89
C MET A 56 -6.05 -0.81 -5.14
N GLU A 57 -7.05 -0.19 -5.76
CA GLU A 57 -6.85 0.70 -6.91
C GLU A 57 -6.01 1.93 -6.55
N GLN A 58 -6.29 2.55 -5.40
CA GLN A 58 -5.50 3.67 -4.88
C GLN A 58 -4.04 3.28 -4.64
N LEU A 59 -3.81 2.13 -4.00
CA LEU A 59 -2.46 1.62 -3.76
C LEU A 59 -1.74 1.32 -5.09
N LYS A 60 -2.43 0.70 -6.04
CA LYS A 60 -1.87 0.41 -7.37
C LYS A 60 -1.42 1.70 -8.07
N ALA A 61 -2.25 2.74 -8.06
CA ALA A 61 -1.90 4.01 -8.68
C ALA A 61 -0.64 4.65 -8.06
N LEU A 62 -0.44 4.52 -6.74
CA LEU A 62 0.78 4.99 -6.07
C LEU A 62 2.01 4.18 -6.47
N ILE A 63 1.90 2.85 -6.54
CA ILE A 63 2.99 1.96 -6.98
C ILE A 63 3.36 2.25 -8.44
N ASP A 64 2.38 2.33 -9.34
CA ASP A 64 2.60 2.62 -10.76
C ASP A 64 3.31 3.96 -10.96
N LYS A 65 2.93 4.99 -10.19
CA LYS A 65 3.55 6.33 -10.25
C LYS A 65 5.01 6.32 -9.80
N LEU A 66 5.36 5.49 -8.81
CA LEU A 66 6.74 5.37 -8.34
C LEU A 66 7.64 4.67 -9.38
N GLY A 67 7.07 3.74 -10.14
CA GLY A 67 7.76 2.95 -11.16
C GLY A 67 8.40 1.67 -10.59
N PRO A 68 9.14 0.92 -11.44
CA PRO A 68 9.81 -0.32 -11.03
C PRO A 68 10.73 -0.09 -9.82
N GLN A 69 10.69 -1.02 -8.86
CA GLN A 69 11.59 -1.06 -7.71
C GLN A 69 12.63 -2.16 -7.87
#